data_AF-A0AAW2QQK3-F1
#
_entry.id   AF-A0AAW2QQK3-F1
#
_cell.length_a   1.000
_cell.length_b   1.000
_cell.length_c   1.000
_cell.angle_alpha   90.00
_cell.angle_beta   90.00
_cell.angle_gamma   90.00
#
_symmetry.space_group_name_H-M   'P 1'
#
loop_
_entity.id
_entity.type
_entity.pdbx_description
1 polymer ?
#
loop_
_entity_poly.entity_id
_entity_poly.type
_entity_poly.pdbx_seq_one_letter_code
_entity_poly.pdbx_strand_id
1 'polypeptide(L)'
;MATVRLVHLKAALHRRTWASSPPPPSALLRLPNIVARAFSTTMSPPSKAIVYDEQGSPDAVCKVRELPPLPIKDNDVCVRMLAAPINPSDINRIEGPFFS
;
A
#
# COMPACT_ATOMS: atom_id res chain seq x y z
N MET A 1 -27.20 -18.68 -21.99
CA MET A 1 -27.96 -18.29 -20.77
C MET A 1 -27.47 -19.16 -19.62
N ALA A 2 -26.60 -18.64 -18.74
CA ALA A 2 -26.00 -19.40 -17.66
C ALA A 2 -26.76 -19.12 -16.35
N THR A 3 -27.34 -20.17 -15.76
CA THR A 3 -28.01 -20.14 -14.46
C THR A 3 -26.98 -20.34 -13.36
N VAL A 4 -26.84 -19.36 -12.47
CA VAL A 4 -26.04 -19.50 -11.24
C VAL A 4 -26.97 -19.96 -10.12
N ARG A 5 -26.67 -21.10 -9.51
CA ARG A 5 -27.38 -21.61 -8.34
C ARG A 5 -26.80 -20.98 -7.07
N LEU A 6 -27.64 -20.20 -6.39
CA LEU A 6 -27.35 -19.63 -5.08
C LEU A 6 -27.59 -20.72 -4.01
N VAL A 7 -26.51 -21.25 -3.42
CA VAL A 7 -26.61 -22.14 -2.26
C VAL A 7 -26.74 -21.32 -0.98
N HIS A 8 -27.92 -21.40 -0.35
CA HIS A 8 -28.19 -20.82 0.96
C HIS A 8 -27.52 -21.65 2.06
N LEU A 9 -26.55 -21.09 2.78
CA LEU A 9 -26.02 -21.71 4.00
C LEU A 9 -26.87 -21.25 5.19
N LYS A 10 -27.73 -22.13 5.73
CA LYS A 10 -28.48 -21.87 6.97
C LYS A 10 -27.53 -21.97 8.16
N ALA A 11 -27.35 -20.88 8.89
CA ALA A 11 -26.70 -20.89 10.20
C ALA A 11 -27.58 -21.65 11.20
N ALA A 12 -27.14 -22.82 11.62
CA ALA A 12 -27.78 -23.59 12.68
C ALA A 12 -27.45 -22.96 14.04
N LEU A 13 -28.40 -22.21 14.62
CA LEU A 13 -28.33 -21.79 16.01
C LEU A 13 -28.51 -23.02 16.91
N HIS A 14 -27.40 -23.49 17.49
CA HIS A 14 -27.46 -24.41 18.63
C HIS A 14 -27.55 -23.59 19.91
N ARG A 15 -28.76 -23.48 20.48
CA ARG A 15 -28.99 -22.97 21.84
C ARG A 15 -28.31 -23.91 22.83
N ARG A 16 -27.27 -23.43 23.49
CA ARG A 16 -26.82 -23.95 24.79
C ARG A 16 -26.63 -22.79 25.74
N THR A 17 -27.50 -22.75 26.74
CA THR A 17 -27.42 -21.92 27.93
C THR A 17 -26.36 -22.49 28.87
N TRP A 18 -25.29 -21.72 29.15
CA TRP A 18 -24.77 -21.48 30.50
C TRP A 18 -23.52 -20.58 30.52
N ALA A 19 -23.49 -19.75 31.57
CA ALA A 19 -22.42 -18.92 32.10
C ALA A 19 -21.90 -17.74 31.27
N SER A 20 -21.87 -16.59 31.92
CA SER A 20 -21.39 -15.27 31.48
C SER A 20 -20.02 -15.31 30.82
N SER A 21 -19.99 -15.14 29.50
CA SER A 21 -18.77 -14.80 28.76
C SER A 21 -18.35 -13.36 29.13
N PRO A 22 -17.09 -13.09 29.50
CA PRO A 22 -16.62 -11.72 29.58
C PRO A 22 -16.68 -11.10 28.17
N PRO A 23 -16.97 -9.79 28.04
CA PRO A 23 -16.94 -9.13 26.74
C PRO A 23 -15.54 -9.29 26.11
N PRO A 24 -15.44 -9.43 24.78
CA PRO A 24 -14.15 -9.45 24.13
C PRO A 24 -13.41 -8.14 24.45
N PRO A 25 -12.08 -8.18 24.67
CA PRO A 25 -11.31 -6.97 24.83
C PRO A 25 -11.32 -6.25 23.47
N SER A 26 -12.24 -5.30 23.28
CA SER A 26 -12.27 -4.37 22.14
C SER A 26 -11.13 -3.35 22.19
N ALA A 27 -10.04 -3.68 22.89
CA ALA A 27 -9.00 -2.77 23.32
C ALA A 27 -7.61 -3.20 22.83
N LEU A 28 -7.42 -3.54 21.54
CA LEU A 28 -6.07 -3.73 21.02
C LEU A 28 -5.81 -3.25 19.59
N LEU A 29 -6.65 -2.39 19.01
CA LEU A 29 -6.25 -1.59 17.84
C LEU A 29 -6.72 -0.14 18.00
N ARG A 30 -6.23 0.53 19.04
CA ARG A 30 -6.08 1.99 18.99
C ARG A 30 -5.01 2.27 17.94
N LEU A 31 -5.42 2.36 16.68
CA LEU A 31 -4.64 3.09 15.70
C LEU A 31 -4.38 4.47 16.33
N PRO A 32 -3.11 4.92 16.46
CA PRO A 32 -2.87 6.29 16.89
C PRO A 32 -3.72 7.18 16.00
N ASN A 33 -4.39 8.17 16.59
CA ASN A 33 -5.04 9.22 15.83
C ASN A 33 -3.97 9.86 14.94
N ILE A 34 -3.80 9.32 13.73
CA ILE A 34 -3.04 9.96 12.68
C ILE A 34 -3.91 11.15 12.35
N VAL A 35 -3.65 12.26 13.04
CA VAL A 35 -4.16 13.56 12.66
C VAL A 35 -3.60 13.78 11.27
N ALA A 36 -4.38 13.42 10.26
CA ALA A 36 -4.11 13.76 8.88
C ALA A 36 -4.28 15.27 8.79
N ARG A 37 -3.22 16.01 9.11
CA ARG A 37 -3.14 17.42 8.73
C ARG A 37 -3.17 17.43 7.20
N ALA A 38 -4.28 17.91 6.64
CA ALA A 38 -4.33 18.25 5.23
C ALA A 38 -3.36 19.42 5.01
N PHE A 39 -2.11 19.10 4.71
CA PHE A 39 -1.16 20.07 4.20
C PHE A 39 -1.50 20.27 2.72
N SER A 40 -2.35 21.27 2.44
CA SER A 40 -2.50 21.75 1.06
C SER A 40 -1.30 22.63 0.76
N THR A 41 -0.26 22.04 0.15
CA THR A 41 0.92 22.77 -0.33
C THR A 41 0.94 22.72 -1.85
N THR A 42 1.29 23.82 -2.50
CA THR A 42 1.45 23.87 -3.96
C THR A 42 2.70 23.10 -4.43
N MET A 43 3.56 22.67 -3.50
CA MET A 43 4.81 21.95 -3.74
C MET A 43 4.91 20.73 -2.82
N SER A 44 5.49 19.63 -3.32
CA SER A 44 5.90 18.51 -2.48
C SER A 44 7.11 18.88 -1.63
N PRO A 45 7.33 18.23 -0.48
CA PRO A 45 8.61 18.34 0.21
C PRO A 45 9.74 17.75 -0.66
N PRO A 46 11.02 18.12 -0.41
CA PRO A 46 12.15 17.35 -0.92
C PRO A 46 12.03 15.89 -0.51
N SER A 47 12.47 14.97 -1.37
CA SER A 47 12.31 13.54 -1.12
C SER A 47 13.55 12.73 -1.50
N LYS A 48 13.65 11.52 -0.96
CA LYS A 48 14.70 10.56 -1.31
C LYS A 48 14.07 9.46 -2.16
N ALA A 49 14.70 9.14 -3.29
CA ALA A 49 14.20 8.13 -4.21
C ALA A 49 15.32 7.22 -4.71
N ILE A 50 14.95 6.02 -5.15
CA ILE A 50 15.82 5.15 -5.95
C ILE A 50 15.55 5.48 -7.42
N VAL A 51 16.59 5.85 -8.16
CA VAL A 51 16.51 6.27 -9.57
C VAL A 51 17.53 5.49 -10.39
N TYR A 52 17.17 5.13 -11.61
CA TYR A 52 18.06 4.52 -12.61
C TYR A 52 17.83 5.23 -13.95
N ASP A 53 18.91 5.58 -14.64
CA ASP A 53 18.87 6.29 -15.93
C ASP A 53 19.10 5.33 -17.12
N GLU A 54 19.65 4.15 -16.84
CA GLU A 54 19.99 3.10 -17.82
C GLU A 54 19.49 1.75 -17.32
N GLN A 55 19.25 0.81 -18.24
CA GLN A 55 18.89 -0.56 -17.90
C GLN A 55 20.11 -1.38 -17.50
N GLY A 56 19.92 -2.32 -16.58
CA GLY A 56 20.97 -3.25 -16.15
C GLY A 56 20.70 -3.84 -14.77
N SER A 57 21.68 -4.56 -14.22
CA SER A 57 21.56 -5.14 -12.89
C SER A 57 21.20 -4.06 -11.85
N PRO A 58 20.17 -4.27 -11.00
CA PRO A 58 19.72 -3.27 -10.03
C PRO A 58 20.84 -2.73 -9.14
N ASP A 59 21.79 -3.57 -8.72
CA ASP A 59 22.91 -3.16 -7.87
C ASP A 59 23.86 -2.18 -8.58
N ALA A 60 23.96 -2.26 -9.89
CA ALA A 60 24.80 -1.37 -10.69
C ALA A 60 24.10 -0.04 -10.99
N VAL A 61 22.83 -0.10 -11.42
CA VAL A 61 22.13 1.04 -12.03
C VAL A 61 21.25 1.83 -11.06
N CYS A 62 20.74 1.21 -9.99
CA CYS A 62 19.91 1.92 -9.02
C CYS A 62 20.77 2.78 -8.10
N LYS A 63 20.48 4.08 -8.04
CA LYS A 63 21.13 5.03 -7.14
C LYS A 63 20.10 5.73 -6.28
N VAL A 64 20.47 5.95 -5.02
CA VAL A 64 19.68 6.79 -4.13
C VAL A 64 19.97 8.25 -4.45
N ARG A 65 18.94 9.02 -4.79
CA ARG A 65 19.03 10.45 -5.11
C ARG A 65 18.10 11.27 -4.23
N GLU A 66 18.51 12.50 -3.95
CA GLU A 66 17.63 13.53 -3.40
C GLU A 66 16.92 14.22 -4.57
N LEU A 67 15.60 14.33 -4.46
CA LEU A 67 14.74 14.98 -5.42
C LEU A 67 14.26 16.32 -4.85
N PRO A 68 14.28 17.40 -5.66
CA PRO A 68 13.78 18.69 -5.24
C PRO A 68 12.25 18.66 -5.05
N PRO A 69 11.68 19.67 -4.37
CA PRO A 69 10.25 19.93 -4.37
C PRO A 69 9.64 19.94 -5.78
N LEU A 70 8.48 19.29 -5.95
CA LEU A 70 7.75 19.24 -7.21
C LEU A 70 6.39 19.94 -7.07
N PRO A 71 5.91 20.70 -8.08
CA PRO A 71 4.58 21.30 -8.04
C PRO A 71 3.48 20.24 -7.94
N ILE A 72 2.47 20.51 -7.10
CA ILE A 72 1.27 19.68 -6.93
C ILE A 72 0.11 20.43 -7.60
N LYS A 73 -0.48 19.84 -8.65
CA LYS A 73 -1.62 20.43 -9.37
C LYS A 73 -2.93 20.20 -8.63
N ASP A 74 -4.00 20.87 -9.07
CA ASP A 74 -5.32 20.86 -8.42
C ASP A 74 -5.90 19.46 -8.15
N ASN A 75 -5.53 18.46 -8.96
CA ASN A 75 -6.01 17.07 -8.82
C ASN A 75 -4.90 16.07 -8.43
N ASP A 76 -3.72 16.56 -8.03
CA ASP A 76 -2.62 15.71 -7.59
C ASP A 76 -2.68 15.51 -6.07
N VAL A 77 -2.14 14.39 -5.60
CA VAL A 77 -1.95 14.11 -4.17
C VAL A 77 -0.49 13.81 -3.87
N CYS A 78 0.06 14.45 -2.84
CA CYS A 78 1.39 14.13 -2.35
C CYS A 78 1.30 13.03 -1.28
N VAL A 79 1.84 11.85 -1.59
CA VAL A 79 1.81 10.69 -0.70
C VAL A 79 3.18 10.50 -0.06
N ARG A 80 3.19 10.35 1.26
CA ARG A 80 4.37 9.85 1.97
C ARG A 80 4.36 8.32 1.95
N MET A 81 5.21 7.74 1.11
CA MET A 81 5.39 6.29 1.05
C MET A 81 5.90 5.76 2.40
N LEU A 82 5.18 4.80 2.99
CA LEU A 82 5.59 4.14 4.24
C LEU A 82 6.39 2.86 3.99
N ALA A 83 6.02 2.15 2.92
CA ALA A 83 6.70 0.98 2.41
C ALA A 83 6.31 0.78 0.94
N ALA A 84 7.16 0.08 0.19
CA ALA A 84 6.84 -0.45 -1.13
C ALA A 84 7.51 -1.83 -1.24
N PRO A 85 6.77 -2.89 -1.61
CA PRO A 85 7.38 -4.20 -1.85
C PRO A 85 8.28 -4.15 -3.09
N ILE A 86 9.28 -5.04 -3.13
CA ILE A 86 10.06 -5.30 -4.34
C ILE A 86 9.42 -6.49 -5.05
N ASN A 87 8.83 -6.27 -6.21
CA ASN A 87 8.17 -7.32 -7.00
C ASN A 87 9.05 -7.75 -8.18
N PRO A 88 8.86 -8.96 -8.73
CA PRO A 88 9.57 -9.40 -9.93
C PRO A 88 9.42 -8.46 -11.14
N SER A 89 8.25 -7.83 -11.29
CA SER A 89 8.02 -6.85 -12.38
C SER A 89 8.90 -5.61 -12.28
N ASP A 90 9.24 -5.20 -11.05
CA ASP A 90 10.05 -4.01 -10.81
C ASP A 90 11.50 -4.26 -11.27
N ILE A 91 12.03 -5.46 -10.97
CA ILE A 91 13.35 -5.91 -11.43
C ILE A 91 13.39 -6.00 -12.96
N ASN A 92 12.39 -6.62 -13.59
CA ASN A 92 12.31 -6.73 -15.05
C ASN A 92 12.30 -5.35 -15.73
N ARG A 93 11.66 -4.36 -15.10
CA ARG A 93 11.61 -2.98 -15.61
C ARG A 93 12.99 -2.29 -15.58
N ILE A 94 13.81 -2.62 -14.58
CA ILE A 94 15.15 -2.07 -14.36
C ILE A 94 16.17 -2.79 -15.24
N GLU A 95 16.14 -4.12 -15.29
CA GLU A 95 17.09 -4.92 -16.08
C GLU A 95 16.88 -4.79 -17.59
N GLY A 96 15.65 -4.50 -18.02
CA GLY A 96 15.28 -4.48 -19.43
C GLY A 96 14.96 -5.88 -19.97
N PRO A 97 14.61 -5.99 -21.27
CA PRO A 97 14.32 -7.28 -21.87
C PRO A 97 15.56 -8.19 -21.81
N PHE A 98 15.38 -9.44 -21.41
CA PHE A 98 16.42 -10.47 -21.25
C PHE A 98 17.21 -10.84 -22.54
N PHE A 99 17.03 -10.14 -23.66
CA PHE A 99 17.60 -10.49 -24.98
C PHE A 99 18.67 -9.50 -25.47
N SER A 100 19.42 -8.88 -24.56
CA SER A 100 20.64 -8.09 -24.89
C SER A 100 21.89 -8.96 -24.91
#